data_AF-A0A3A5MKF1-F1
#
_entry.id   AF-A0A3A5MKF1-F1
#
_cell.length_a   1.000
_cell.length_b   1.000
_cell.length_c   1.000
_cell.angle_alpha   90.00
_cell.angle_beta   90.00
_cell.angle_gamma   90.00
#
_symmetry.space_group_name_H-M   'P 1'
#
loop_
_entity.id
_entity.type
_entity.pdbx_description
1 polymer ?
#
loop_
_entity_poly.entity_id
_entity_poly.type
_entity_poly.pdbx_seq_one_letter_code
_entity_poly.pdbx_strand_id
1 'polypeptide(L)'
;MTSMEAVFEEVAGVLHRCQPSAALFAELSDEESERTHTAISHFVREATTYQALSAANIHKRSDWQLKAAGLARRKGFRGTEELLQSLDGGGAGTRSEQRHLISAGLMAAEAETARLRQLEADLIAVENPELPHTVVETPWYSALGDAVADGTLGTNAAYLIRTGLGEPAEGVTDDMLREALAGLITECRTLNADQAATAARHARNTIDAAGIASRAEAMRDRQYVRTYIKPDGMLHGDFELDPVNGASVVEPVET
;
A
#
# COMPACT_ATOMS: atom_id res chain seq x y z
N MET A 1 0.58 -23.75 -25.86
CA MET A 1 0.70 -22.59 -24.94
C MET A 1 2.10 -22.05 -25.06
N THR A 2 2.26 -20.80 -25.49
CA THR A 2 3.54 -20.08 -25.43
C THR A 2 3.93 -19.91 -23.96
N SER A 3 5.19 -20.13 -23.59
CA SER A 3 5.64 -19.87 -22.21
C SER A 3 5.63 -18.37 -21.93
N MET A 4 5.46 -17.97 -20.66
CA MET A 4 5.46 -16.54 -20.30
C MET A 4 6.79 -15.86 -20.64
N GLU A 5 7.91 -16.60 -20.53
CA GLU A 5 9.25 -16.16 -20.97
C GLU A 5 9.28 -15.86 -22.47
N ALA A 6 8.78 -16.77 -23.31
CA ALA A 6 8.80 -16.59 -24.77
C ALA A 6 8.01 -15.36 -25.24
N VAL A 7 6.97 -14.94 -24.50
CA VAL A 7 6.23 -13.69 -24.79
C VAL A 7 7.14 -12.47 -24.64
N PHE A 8 7.89 -12.36 -23.54
CA PHE A 8 8.77 -11.22 -23.30
C PHE A 8 9.99 -11.23 -24.22
N GLU A 9 10.52 -12.40 -24.56
CA GLU A 9 11.57 -12.55 -25.58
C GLU A 9 11.08 -12.09 -26.97
N GLU A 10 9.86 -12.43 -27.35
CA GLU A 10 9.27 -12.00 -28.62
C GLU A 10 9.11 -10.48 -28.68
N VAL A 11 8.57 -9.86 -27.63
CA VAL A 11 8.42 -8.40 -27.52
C VAL A 11 9.78 -7.69 -27.61
N ALA A 12 10.79 -8.17 -26.87
CA ALA A 12 12.14 -7.64 -26.96
C ALA A 12 12.73 -7.82 -28.37
N GLY A 13 12.46 -8.95 -29.01
CA GLY A 13 12.86 -9.24 -30.38
C GLY A 13 12.22 -8.29 -31.40
N VAL A 14 10.95 -7.89 -31.22
CA VAL A 14 10.27 -6.89 -32.07
C VAL A 14 11.01 -5.56 -31.97
N LEU A 15 11.26 -5.05 -30.76
CA LEU A 15 11.97 -3.78 -30.55
C LEU A 15 13.39 -3.81 -31.15
N HIS A 16 14.09 -4.93 -30.97
CA HIS A 16 15.42 -5.10 -31.56
C HIS A 16 15.40 -5.05 -33.09
N ARG A 17 14.40 -5.67 -33.74
CA ARG A 17 14.22 -5.62 -35.20
C ARG A 17 13.82 -4.25 -35.71
N CYS A 18 13.04 -3.49 -34.94
CA CYS A 18 12.65 -2.13 -35.30
C CYS A 18 13.83 -1.13 -35.28
N GLN A 19 14.92 -1.45 -34.58
CA GLN A 19 16.12 -0.61 -34.46
C GLN A 19 15.81 0.89 -34.23
N PRO A 20 14.97 1.25 -33.23
CA PRO A 20 14.73 2.65 -32.92
C PRO A 20 16.07 3.34 -32.62
N SER A 21 16.26 4.53 -33.18
CA SER A 21 17.53 5.24 -33.13
C SER A 21 17.32 6.72 -32.86
N ALA A 22 18.35 7.40 -32.33
CA ALA A 22 18.30 8.82 -32.08
C ALA A 22 17.98 9.64 -33.35
N ALA A 23 18.41 9.17 -34.52
CA ALA A 23 18.11 9.81 -35.80
C ALA A 23 16.59 9.75 -36.11
N LEU A 24 15.96 8.59 -35.93
CA LEU A 24 14.51 8.44 -36.14
C LEU A 24 13.70 9.33 -35.18
N PHE A 25 14.13 9.46 -33.92
CA PHE A 25 13.48 10.37 -32.98
C PHE A 25 13.67 11.85 -33.37
N ALA A 26 14.82 12.22 -33.93
CA ALA A 26 15.10 13.59 -34.36
C ALA A 26 14.31 14.01 -35.62
N GLU A 27 13.75 13.05 -36.36
CA GLU A 27 12.89 13.29 -37.53
C GLU A 27 11.42 13.53 -37.15
N LEU A 28 11.01 13.25 -35.91
CA LEU A 28 9.63 13.44 -35.45
C LEU A 28 9.31 14.93 -35.29
N SER A 29 8.09 15.31 -35.63
CA SER A 29 7.52 16.59 -35.19
C SER A 29 7.34 16.64 -33.67
N ASP A 30 7.08 17.83 -33.12
CA ASP A 30 6.80 17.99 -31.68
C ASP A 30 5.61 17.12 -31.22
N GLU A 31 4.52 17.11 -32.00
CA GLU A 31 3.33 16.32 -31.68
C GLU A 31 3.59 14.81 -31.78
N GLU A 32 4.35 14.37 -32.78
CA GLU A 32 4.76 12.96 -32.89
C GLU A 32 5.69 12.56 -31.76
N SER A 33 6.58 13.45 -31.33
CA SER A 33 7.49 13.24 -30.19
C SER A 33 6.71 13.02 -28.90
N GLU A 34 5.72 13.86 -28.61
CA GLU A 34 4.85 13.72 -27.43
C GLU A 34 4.05 12.41 -27.44
N ARG A 35 3.42 12.08 -28.59
CA ARG A 35 2.65 10.83 -28.75
C ARG A 35 3.56 9.60 -28.60
N THR A 36 4.76 9.64 -29.19
CA THR A 36 5.73 8.55 -29.13
C THR A 36 6.25 8.35 -27.72
N HIS A 37 6.58 9.43 -27.02
CA HIS A 37 7.00 9.38 -25.62
C HIS A 37 5.89 8.80 -24.72
N THR A 38 4.64 9.18 -24.97
CA THR A 38 3.47 8.66 -24.24
C THR A 38 3.29 7.16 -24.47
N ALA A 39 3.43 6.69 -25.72
CA ALA A 39 3.34 5.27 -26.06
C ALA A 39 4.46 4.44 -25.41
N ILE A 40 5.71 4.93 -25.45
CA ILE A 40 6.85 4.30 -24.77
C ILE A 40 6.59 4.25 -23.26
N SER A 41 6.13 5.36 -22.66
CA SER A 41 5.83 5.41 -21.23
C SER A 41 4.73 4.41 -20.83
N HIS A 42 3.72 4.22 -21.68
CA HIS A 42 2.70 3.19 -21.47
C HIS A 42 3.30 1.78 -21.48
N PHE A 43 4.08 1.46 -22.51
CA PHE A 43 4.77 0.18 -22.62
C PHE A 43 5.69 -0.10 -21.41
N VAL A 44 6.48 0.88 -20.99
CA VAL A 44 7.36 0.75 -19.82
C VAL A 44 6.54 0.49 -18.55
N ARG A 45 5.40 1.17 -18.36
CA ARG A 45 4.51 0.94 -17.22
C ARG A 45 3.97 -0.49 -17.20
N GLU A 46 3.43 -0.98 -18.31
CA GLU A 46 2.94 -2.37 -18.42
C GLU A 46 4.05 -3.39 -18.14
N ALA A 47 5.22 -3.22 -18.76
CA ALA A 47 6.37 -4.09 -18.52
C ALA A 47 6.82 -4.07 -17.05
N THR A 48 6.80 -2.90 -16.40
CA THR A 48 7.14 -2.73 -14.99
C THR A 48 6.13 -3.43 -14.07
N THR A 49 4.83 -3.41 -14.41
CA THR A 49 3.81 -4.16 -13.68
C THR A 49 4.09 -5.67 -13.72
N TYR A 50 4.43 -6.22 -14.88
CA TYR A 50 4.81 -7.64 -14.98
C TYR A 50 6.13 -7.95 -14.28
N GLN A 51 7.10 -7.04 -14.31
CA GLN A 51 8.34 -7.17 -13.55
C GLN A 51 8.06 -7.22 -12.04
N ALA A 52 7.14 -6.39 -11.54
CA ALA A 52 6.72 -6.42 -10.13
C ALA A 52 6.05 -7.74 -9.75
N LEU A 53 5.14 -8.26 -10.58
CA LEU A 53 4.51 -9.57 -10.36
C LEU A 53 5.53 -10.71 -10.34
N SER A 54 6.50 -10.68 -11.25
CA SER A 54 7.62 -11.62 -11.28
C SER A 54 8.49 -11.52 -10.02
N ALA A 55 8.84 -10.30 -9.61
CA ALA A 55 9.60 -10.03 -8.39
C ALA A 55 8.89 -10.54 -7.14
N ALA A 56 7.57 -10.33 -7.04
CA ALA A 56 6.76 -10.87 -5.94
C ALA A 56 6.70 -12.41 -5.95
N ASN A 57 6.65 -13.05 -7.11
CA ASN A 57 6.75 -14.51 -7.21
C ASN A 57 8.11 -15.02 -6.70
N ILE A 58 9.21 -14.40 -7.14
CA ILE A 58 10.56 -14.73 -6.69
C ILE A 58 10.71 -14.48 -5.18
N HIS A 59 10.10 -13.41 -4.65
CA HIS A 59 10.06 -13.12 -3.22
C HIS A 59 9.37 -14.22 -2.42
N LYS A 60 8.15 -14.60 -2.81
CA LYS A 60 7.41 -15.72 -2.18
C LYS A 60 8.21 -17.03 -2.21
N ARG A 61 8.91 -17.30 -3.31
CA ARG A 61 9.79 -18.49 -3.43
C ARG A 61 11.10 -18.37 -2.64
N SER A 62 11.44 -17.17 -2.19
CA SER A 62 12.62 -16.86 -1.39
C SER A 62 12.28 -16.58 0.08
N ASP A 63 11.03 -16.85 0.49
CA ASP A 63 10.55 -16.59 1.84
C ASP A 63 11.48 -17.22 2.90
N TRP A 64 11.73 -16.46 3.97
CA TRP A 64 12.62 -16.88 5.04
C TRP A 64 12.13 -18.13 5.77
N GLN A 65 10.80 -18.35 5.81
CA GLN A 65 10.15 -19.53 6.39
C GLN A 65 10.55 -20.82 5.67
N LEU A 66 10.92 -20.72 4.37
CA LEU A 66 11.46 -21.83 3.59
C LEU A 66 12.89 -22.21 3.99
N LYS A 67 13.53 -21.47 4.92
CA LYS A 67 14.88 -21.72 5.44
C LYS A 67 15.90 -21.91 4.31
N ALA A 68 16.54 -23.08 4.22
CA ALA A 68 17.53 -23.39 3.18
C ALA A 68 16.89 -23.72 1.81
N ALA A 69 15.58 -24.00 1.75
CA ALA A 69 14.87 -24.27 0.50
C ALA A 69 14.49 -22.99 -0.27
N GLY A 70 14.53 -21.83 0.38
CA GLY A 70 14.25 -20.53 -0.25
C GLY A 70 15.17 -20.26 -1.44
N LEU A 71 14.58 -19.79 -2.55
CA LEU A 71 15.25 -19.64 -3.84
C LEU A 71 16.51 -18.77 -3.77
N ALA A 72 16.43 -17.57 -3.19
CA ALA A 72 17.60 -16.68 -3.02
C ALA A 72 18.76 -17.37 -2.30
N ARG A 73 18.49 -18.04 -1.18
CA ARG A 73 19.50 -18.76 -0.39
C ARG A 73 20.08 -19.95 -1.14
N ARG A 74 19.26 -20.75 -1.84
CA ARG A 74 19.73 -21.84 -2.71
C ARG A 74 20.66 -21.35 -3.83
N LYS A 75 20.48 -20.11 -4.26
CA LYS A 75 21.30 -19.44 -5.27
C LYS A 75 22.50 -18.67 -4.67
N GLY A 76 22.68 -18.71 -3.35
CA GLY A 76 23.82 -18.08 -2.65
C GLY A 76 23.66 -16.60 -2.32
N PHE A 77 22.47 -16.03 -2.51
CA PHE A 77 22.19 -14.62 -2.21
C PHE A 77 21.70 -14.43 -0.77
N ARG A 78 21.96 -13.24 -0.20
CA ARG A 78 21.55 -12.89 1.17
C ARG A 78 20.04 -12.60 1.27
N GLY A 79 19.41 -12.20 0.18
CA GLY A 79 18.00 -11.86 0.12
C GLY A 79 17.48 -11.78 -1.31
N THR A 80 16.17 -11.58 -1.43
CA THR A 80 15.47 -11.50 -2.71
C THR A 80 15.93 -10.31 -3.54
N GLU A 81 16.18 -9.15 -2.91
CA GLU A 81 16.61 -7.94 -3.62
C GLU A 81 17.98 -8.13 -4.29
N GLU A 82 18.91 -8.84 -3.63
CA GLU A 82 20.23 -9.13 -4.19
C GLU A 82 20.14 -10.13 -5.34
N LEU A 83 19.27 -11.14 -5.23
CA LEU A 83 18.97 -12.06 -6.32
C LEU A 83 18.39 -11.30 -7.53
N LEU A 84 17.35 -10.48 -7.35
CA LEU A 84 16.73 -9.73 -8.44
C LEU A 84 17.71 -8.77 -9.12
N GLN A 85 18.50 -8.04 -8.32
CA GLN A 85 19.54 -7.15 -8.84
C GLN A 85 20.57 -7.90 -9.70
N SER A 86 20.87 -9.16 -9.36
CA SER A 86 21.77 -10.00 -10.18
C SER A 86 21.14 -10.46 -11.50
N LEU A 87 19.81 -10.58 -11.55
CA LEU A 87 19.07 -11.04 -12.73
C LEU A 87 18.86 -9.93 -13.76
N ASP A 88 18.65 -8.70 -13.32
CA ASP A 88 18.42 -7.56 -14.22
C ASP A 88 19.64 -7.24 -15.12
N GLY A 89 20.85 -7.63 -14.68
CA GLY A 89 22.08 -7.44 -15.43
C GLY A 89 22.50 -5.97 -15.58
N GLY A 90 23.72 -5.72 -16.08
CA GLY A 90 24.16 -4.39 -16.55
C GLY A 90 24.18 -3.24 -15.52
N GLY A 91 23.93 -3.49 -14.23
CA GLY A 91 23.74 -2.44 -13.23
C GLY A 91 22.35 -1.77 -13.28
N ALA A 92 21.36 -2.41 -13.93
CA ALA A 92 20.07 -1.83 -14.27
C ALA A 92 19.09 -1.58 -13.11
N GLY A 93 19.51 -1.75 -11.84
CA GLY A 93 18.65 -1.46 -10.71
C GLY A 93 19.36 -1.43 -9.36
N THR A 94 18.85 -0.58 -8.47
CA THR A 94 19.25 -0.45 -7.07
C THR A 94 18.46 -1.42 -6.19
N ARG A 95 18.99 -1.77 -5.00
CA ARG A 95 18.22 -2.55 -4.02
C ARG A 95 16.91 -1.86 -3.59
N SER A 96 16.86 -0.54 -3.64
CA SER A 96 15.63 0.21 -3.33
C SER A 96 14.57 -0.04 -4.39
N GLU A 97 14.92 0.07 -5.66
CA GLU A 97 13.99 -0.21 -6.77
C GLU A 97 13.47 -1.66 -6.72
N GLN A 98 14.35 -2.63 -6.41
CA GLN A 98 13.91 -4.02 -6.22
C GLN A 98 12.90 -4.17 -5.09
N ARG A 99 13.10 -3.45 -3.98
CA ARG A 99 12.13 -3.46 -2.88
C ARG A 99 10.79 -2.86 -3.30
N HIS A 100 10.79 -1.79 -4.10
CA HIS A 100 9.56 -1.17 -4.56
C HIS A 100 8.79 -2.11 -5.50
N LEU A 101 9.50 -2.78 -6.43
CA LEU A 101 8.92 -3.81 -7.31
C LEU A 101 8.33 -4.97 -6.52
N ILE A 102 9.08 -5.52 -5.55
CA ILE A 102 8.59 -6.61 -4.68
C ILE A 102 7.31 -6.17 -3.96
N SER A 103 7.33 -4.99 -3.33
CA SER A 103 6.19 -4.51 -2.55
C SER A 103 4.96 -4.27 -3.42
N ALA A 104 5.11 -3.62 -4.56
CA ALA A 104 4.02 -3.39 -5.51
C ALA A 104 3.45 -4.70 -6.07
N GLY A 105 4.32 -5.66 -6.41
CA GLY A 105 3.88 -6.96 -6.88
C GLY A 105 3.18 -7.81 -5.81
N LEU A 106 3.60 -7.70 -4.54
CA LEU A 106 2.93 -8.35 -3.42
C LEU A 106 1.53 -7.75 -3.22
N MET A 107 1.40 -6.42 -3.24
CA MET A 107 0.11 -5.73 -3.19
C MET A 107 -0.83 -6.21 -4.29
N ALA A 108 -0.37 -6.22 -5.54
CA ALA A 108 -1.15 -6.68 -6.68
C ALA A 108 -1.55 -8.16 -6.55
N ALA A 109 -0.63 -9.03 -6.15
CA ALA A 109 -0.92 -10.45 -5.97
C ALA A 109 -1.89 -10.74 -4.82
N GLU A 110 -1.82 -9.98 -3.72
CA GLU A 110 -2.73 -10.11 -2.58
C GLU A 110 -4.14 -9.59 -2.90
N ALA A 111 -4.24 -8.43 -3.56
CA ALA A 111 -5.49 -7.88 -4.06
C ALA A 111 -6.18 -8.87 -5.01
N GLU A 112 -5.42 -9.39 -5.99
CA GLU A 112 -5.89 -10.39 -6.93
C GLU A 112 -6.39 -11.66 -6.23
N THR A 113 -5.64 -12.16 -5.26
CA THR A 113 -6.04 -13.36 -4.50
C THR A 113 -7.32 -13.11 -3.71
N ALA A 114 -7.48 -11.95 -3.09
CA ALA A 114 -8.69 -11.60 -2.35
C ALA A 114 -9.90 -11.48 -3.29
N ARG A 115 -9.74 -10.85 -4.45
CA ARG A 115 -10.76 -10.73 -5.50
C ARG A 115 -11.23 -12.10 -6.01
N LEU A 116 -10.30 -13.00 -6.29
CA LEU A 116 -10.64 -14.36 -6.74
C LEU A 116 -11.40 -15.16 -5.68
N ARG A 117 -11.01 -15.03 -4.41
CA ARG A 117 -11.76 -15.65 -3.30
C ARG A 117 -13.16 -15.07 -3.14
N GLN A 118 -13.32 -13.76 -3.33
CA GLN A 118 -14.65 -13.14 -3.28
C GLN A 118 -15.53 -13.66 -4.42
N LEU A 119 -14.98 -13.76 -5.63
CA LEU A 119 -15.70 -14.34 -6.77
C LEU A 119 -16.13 -15.80 -6.50
N GLU A 120 -15.25 -16.61 -5.90
CA GLU A 120 -15.58 -17.97 -5.50
C GLU A 120 -16.71 -18.00 -4.44
N ALA A 121 -16.63 -17.13 -3.43
CA ALA A 121 -17.68 -16.99 -2.42
C ALA A 121 -19.02 -16.55 -3.02
N ASP A 122 -19.01 -15.62 -3.98
CA ASP A 122 -20.20 -15.14 -4.68
C ASP A 122 -20.84 -16.25 -5.52
N LEU A 123 -20.02 -17.06 -6.21
CA LEU A 123 -20.50 -18.23 -6.97
C LEU A 123 -21.17 -19.25 -6.05
N ILE A 124 -20.55 -19.57 -4.90
CA ILE A 124 -21.13 -20.48 -3.90
C ILE A 124 -22.46 -19.93 -3.37
N ALA A 125 -22.57 -18.62 -3.14
CA ALA A 125 -23.80 -18.00 -2.67
C ALA A 125 -24.93 -18.03 -3.72
N VAL A 126 -24.59 -17.94 -5.01
CA VAL A 126 -25.56 -18.12 -6.10
C VAL A 126 -26.06 -19.55 -6.18
N GLU A 127 -25.15 -20.52 -6.00
CA GLU A 127 -25.50 -21.96 -6.00
C GLU A 127 -26.27 -22.40 -4.74
N ASN A 128 -26.07 -21.71 -3.62
CA ASN A 128 -26.65 -22.04 -2.32
C ASN A 128 -27.25 -20.78 -1.65
N PRO A 129 -28.42 -20.29 -2.12
CA PRO A 129 -29.01 -19.03 -1.65
C PRO A 129 -29.36 -19.00 -0.15
N GLU A 130 -29.47 -20.18 0.48
CA GLU A 130 -29.71 -20.33 1.91
C GLU A 130 -28.47 -20.11 2.79
N LEU A 131 -27.26 -20.12 2.21
CA LEU A 131 -26.03 -19.86 2.96
C LEU A 131 -25.81 -18.36 3.15
N PRO A 132 -25.21 -17.93 4.28
CA PRO A 132 -24.83 -16.54 4.47
C PRO A 132 -23.83 -16.08 3.40
N HIS A 133 -24.06 -14.90 2.83
CA HIS A 133 -23.08 -14.26 1.95
C HIS A 133 -21.76 -14.05 2.70
N THR A 134 -20.68 -14.63 2.16
CA THR A 134 -19.35 -14.51 2.74
C THR A 134 -18.62 -13.33 2.12
N VAL A 135 -18.23 -12.36 2.95
CA VAL A 135 -17.37 -11.26 2.55
C VAL A 135 -15.93 -11.62 2.89
N VAL A 136 -15.07 -11.67 1.88
CA VAL A 136 -13.66 -11.96 2.03
C VAL A 136 -12.96 -10.72 2.57
N GLU A 137 -12.25 -10.86 3.69
CA GLU A 137 -11.41 -9.79 4.20
C GLU A 137 -10.28 -9.47 3.21
N THR A 138 -10.23 -8.21 2.80
CA THR A 138 -9.20 -7.68 1.91
C THR A 138 -8.24 -6.83 2.74
N PRO A 139 -6.93 -6.81 2.43
CA PRO A 139 -6.03 -5.85 3.06
C PRO A 139 -6.44 -4.40 2.78
N TRP A 140 -6.21 -3.48 3.71
CA TRP A 140 -6.60 -2.05 3.55
C TRP A 140 -5.99 -1.39 2.30
N TYR A 141 -4.84 -1.89 1.85
CA TYR A 141 -4.13 -1.44 0.66
C TYR A 141 -4.53 -2.18 -0.64
N SER A 142 -5.57 -3.02 -0.63
CA SER A 142 -5.95 -3.82 -1.82
C SER A 142 -6.11 -2.95 -3.08
N ALA A 143 -6.70 -1.76 -2.94
CA ALA A 143 -6.90 -0.83 -4.05
C ALA A 143 -5.58 -0.33 -4.69
N LEU A 144 -4.45 -0.32 -3.96
CA LEU A 144 -3.14 -0.05 -4.56
C LEU A 144 -2.70 -1.20 -5.46
N GLY A 145 -2.97 -2.45 -5.05
CA GLY A 145 -2.68 -3.63 -5.85
C GLY A 145 -3.42 -3.59 -7.18
N ASP A 146 -4.71 -3.26 -7.14
CA ASP A 146 -5.55 -3.11 -8.33
C ASP A 146 -5.04 -1.98 -9.24
N ALA A 147 -4.73 -0.81 -8.66
CA ALA A 147 -4.22 0.34 -9.40
C ALA A 147 -2.83 0.10 -10.04
N VAL A 148 -2.01 -0.79 -9.46
CA VAL A 148 -0.74 -1.22 -10.09
C VAL A 148 -1.02 -2.22 -11.21
N ALA A 149 -1.95 -3.15 -10.98
CA ALA A 149 -2.29 -4.20 -11.95
C ALA A 149 -2.93 -3.63 -13.22
N ASP A 150 -3.77 -2.60 -13.11
CA ASP A 150 -4.41 -1.92 -14.25
C ASP A 150 -3.57 -0.77 -14.85
N GLY A 151 -2.42 -0.46 -14.25
CA GLY A 151 -1.49 0.58 -14.72
C GLY A 151 -1.89 2.01 -14.35
N THR A 152 -2.94 2.21 -13.56
CA THR A 152 -3.36 3.53 -13.04
C THR A 152 -2.24 4.19 -12.22
N LEU A 153 -1.49 3.40 -11.44
CA LEU A 153 -0.34 3.85 -10.66
C LEU A 153 0.92 3.07 -11.02
N GLY A 154 2.05 3.78 -11.10
CA GLY A 154 3.36 3.16 -11.18
C GLY A 154 3.75 2.47 -9.87
N THR A 155 4.58 1.43 -9.95
CA THR A 155 5.03 0.62 -8.81
C THR A 155 5.72 1.46 -7.72
N ASN A 156 6.53 2.44 -8.11
CA ASN A 156 7.19 3.36 -7.18
C ASN A 156 6.18 4.23 -6.41
N ALA A 157 5.20 4.80 -7.12
CA ALA A 157 4.16 5.63 -6.49
C ALA A 157 3.33 4.79 -5.51
N ALA A 158 2.93 3.58 -5.90
CA ALA A 158 2.19 2.67 -5.01
C ALA A 158 2.99 2.30 -3.74
N TYR A 159 4.28 2.01 -3.87
CA TYR A 159 5.17 1.77 -2.72
C TYR A 159 5.26 2.98 -1.79
N LEU A 160 5.44 4.18 -2.33
CA LEU A 160 5.57 5.40 -1.55
C LEU A 160 4.26 5.83 -0.90
N ILE A 161 3.12 5.61 -1.56
CA ILE A 161 1.80 5.85 -0.96
C ILE A 161 1.58 4.91 0.22
N ARG A 162 1.83 3.60 0.05
CA ARG A 162 1.68 2.62 1.13
C ARG A 162 2.57 2.96 2.32
N THR A 163 3.85 3.23 2.08
CA THR A 163 4.78 3.56 3.16
C THR A 163 4.50 4.93 3.80
N GLY A 164 4.00 5.90 3.04
CA GLY A 164 3.60 7.22 3.53
C GLY A 164 2.34 7.19 4.40
N LEU A 165 1.37 6.33 4.08
CA LEU A 165 0.17 6.10 4.92
C LEU A 165 0.50 5.28 6.18
N GLY A 166 1.49 4.39 6.09
CA GLY A 166 1.89 3.52 7.20
C GLY A 166 0.87 2.42 7.48
N GLU A 167 0.98 1.81 8.66
CA GLU A 167 0.09 0.71 9.09
C GLU A 167 -1.02 1.21 10.02
N PRO A 168 -2.11 0.43 10.20
CA PRO A 168 -3.12 0.66 11.22
C PRO A 168 -2.48 0.78 12.61
N ALA A 169 -3.00 1.66 13.44
CA ALA A 169 -2.48 1.97 14.77
C ALA A 169 -3.62 2.39 15.71
N GLU A 170 -3.30 2.71 16.96
CA GLU A 170 -4.33 3.16 17.91
C GLU A 170 -5.07 4.41 17.40
N GLY A 171 -6.36 4.23 17.12
CA GLY A 171 -7.24 5.25 16.55
C GLY A 171 -6.92 5.64 15.10
N VAL A 172 -6.22 4.77 14.37
CA VAL A 172 -6.17 4.74 12.91
C VAL A 172 -6.60 3.35 12.44
N THR A 173 -7.82 3.24 11.93
CA THR A 173 -8.38 1.95 11.51
C THR A 173 -8.07 1.66 10.05
N ASP A 174 -8.21 0.38 9.66
CA ASP A 174 -8.16 -0.05 8.26
C ASP A 174 -9.10 0.76 7.38
N ASP A 175 -10.32 1.04 7.84
CA ASP A 175 -11.32 1.78 7.06
C ASP A 175 -10.90 3.23 6.80
N MET A 176 -10.30 3.89 7.78
CA MET A 176 -9.75 5.25 7.59
C MET A 176 -8.62 5.25 6.55
N LEU A 177 -7.78 4.22 6.55
CA LEU A 177 -6.71 4.08 5.55
C LEU A 177 -7.27 3.73 4.17
N ARG A 178 -8.30 2.89 4.06
CA ARG A 178 -9.00 2.58 2.80
C ARG A 178 -9.63 3.84 2.20
N GLU A 179 -10.30 4.63 3.01
CA GLU A 179 -10.94 5.88 2.57
C GLU A 179 -9.90 6.88 2.06
N ALA A 180 -8.85 7.13 2.84
CA ALA A 180 -7.76 8.01 2.41
C ALA A 180 -7.07 7.50 1.15
N LEU A 181 -6.89 6.19 1.03
CA LEU A 181 -6.29 5.58 -0.14
C LEU A 181 -7.12 5.78 -1.41
N ALA A 182 -8.45 5.65 -1.32
CA ALA A 182 -9.34 5.90 -2.46
C ALA A 182 -9.21 7.35 -2.98
N GLY A 183 -9.10 8.32 -2.06
CA GLY A 183 -8.82 9.72 -2.40
C GLY A 183 -7.45 9.90 -3.08
N LEU A 184 -6.41 9.31 -2.50
CA LEU A 184 -5.03 9.42 -3.00
C LEU A 184 -4.87 8.78 -4.39
N ILE A 185 -5.49 7.63 -4.66
CA ILE A 185 -5.43 6.99 -5.99
C ILE A 185 -6.03 7.92 -7.06
N THR A 186 -7.09 8.66 -6.73
CA THR A 186 -7.71 9.62 -7.64
C THR A 186 -6.82 10.83 -7.88
N GLU A 187 -6.26 11.39 -6.81
CA GLU A 187 -5.37 12.57 -6.86
C GLU A 187 -4.05 12.26 -7.60
N CYS A 188 -3.46 11.10 -7.34
CA CYS A 188 -2.12 10.75 -7.82
C CYS A 188 -2.06 10.31 -9.29
N ARG A 189 -3.18 10.26 -10.02
CA ARG A 189 -3.21 9.88 -11.45
C ARG A 189 -2.33 10.78 -12.33
N THR A 190 -2.11 12.01 -11.91
CA THR A 190 -1.34 13.02 -12.65
C THR A 190 -0.06 13.46 -11.93
N LEU A 191 0.20 12.91 -10.74
CA LEU A 191 1.32 13.30 -9.90
C LEU A 191 2.54 12.42 -10.15
N ASN A 192 3.72 12.98 -9.93
CA ASN A 192 4.93 12.16 -9.84
C ASN A 192 4.99 11.43 -8.48
N ALA A 193 5.92 10.47 -8.37
CA ALA A 193 6.00 9.61 -7.19
C ALA A 193 6.35 10.36 -5.89
N ASP A 194 7.14 11.43 -5.95
CA ASP A 194 7.51 12.23 -4.77
C ASP A 194 6.34 13.09 -4.26
N GLN A 195 5.54 13.61 -5.20
CA GLN A 195 4.29 14.30 -4.89
C GLN A 195 3.29 13.33 -4.26
N ALA A 196 3.16 12.12 -4.81
CA ALA A 196 2.32 11.06 -4.23
C ALA A 196 2.76 10.68 -2.80
N ALA A 197 4.07 10.58 -2.55
CA ALA A 197 4.62 10.32 -1.22
C ALA A 197 4.31 11.45 -0.22
N THR A 198 4.28 12.68 -0.71
CA THR A 198 3.96 13.87 0.10
C THR A 198 2.48 13.92 0.42
N ALA A 199 1.61 13.70 -0.57
CA ALA A 199 0.16 13.58 -0.39
C ALA A 199 -0.20 12.48 0.62
N ALA A 200 0.42 11.30 0.52
CA ALA A 200 0.19 10.20 1.44
C ALA A 200 0.54 10.55 2.90
N ARG A 201 1.68 11.22 3.14
CA ARG A 201 2.06 11.68 4.48
C ARG A 201 1.10 12.74 5.03
N HIS A 202 0.64 13.65 4.18
CA HIS A 202 -0.37 14.64 4.57
C HIS A 202 -1.72 13.99 4.92
N ALA A 203 -2.15 12.99 4.15
CA ALA A 203 -3.33 12.21 4.45
C ALA A 203 -3.18 11.51 5.82
N ARG A 204 -2.03 10.88 6.08
CA ARG A 204 -1.77 10.25 7.38
C ARG A 204 -1.82 11.23 8.55
N ASN A 205 -1.17 12.39 8.42
CA ASN A 205 -1.21 13.42 9.46
C ASN A 205 -2.64 13.90 9.74
N THR A 206 -3.48 14.00 8.71
CA THR A 206 -4.91 14.37 8.85
C THR A 206 -5.68 13.31 9.63
N ILE A 207 -5.48 12.02 9.31
CA ILE A 207 -6.08 10.90 10.04
C ILE A 207 -5.65 10.92 11.51
N ASP A 208 -4.35 11.08 11.78
CA ASP A 208 -3.81 11.08 13.14
C ASP A 208 -4.40 12.25 13.96
N ALA A 209 -4.49 13.44 13.37
CA ALA A 209 -5.08 14.61 14.00
C ALA A 209 -6.57 14.43 14.30
N ALA A 210 -7.34 13.88 13.35
CA ALA A 210 -8.75 13.56 13.55
C ALA A 210 -8.93 12.50 14.65
N GLY A 211 -8.09 11.46 14.67
CA GLY A 211 -8.10 10.44 15.71
C GLY A 211 -7.83 11.00 17.10
N ILE A 212 -6.86 11.90 17.24
CA ILE A 212 -6.58 12.60 18.51
C ILE A 212 -7.80 13.42 18.95
N ALA A 213 -8.41 14.17 18.03
CA ALA A 213 -9.58 14.99 18.32
C ALA A 213 -10.76 14.14 18.79
N SER A 214 -11.08 13.05 18.10
CA SER A 214 -12.16 12.14 18.46
C SER A 214 -11.93 11.46 19.81
N ARG A 215 -10.69 11.07 20.14
CA ARG A 215 -10.36 10.52 21.46
C ARG A 215 -10.52 11.57 22.57
N ALA A 216 -10.07 12.79 22.33
CA ALA A 216 -10.24 13.88 23.29
C ALA A 216 -11.72 14.23 23.50
N GLU A 217 -12.54 14.19 22.46
CA GLU A 217 -13.99 14.39 22.54
C GLU A 217 -14.69 13.25 23.29
N ALA A 218 -14.37 12.00 22.97
CA ALA A 218 -14.90 10.85 23.69
C ALA A 218 -14.49 10.85 25.18
N MET A 219 -13.30 11.35 25.52
CA MET A 219 -12.92 11.58 26.91
C MET A 219 -13.78 12.68 27.54
N ARG A 220 -13.97 13.83 26.87
CA ARG A 220 -14.83 14.93 27.36
C ARG A 220 -16.26 14.50 27.62
N ASP A 221 -16.86 13.72 26.72
CA ASP A 221 -18.25 13.26 26.85
C ASP A 221 -18.47 12.33 28.05
N ARG A 222 -17.42 11.61 28.48
CA ARG A 222 -17.46 10.75 29.67
C ARG A 222 -17.18 11.50 30.97
N GLN A 223 -16.73 12.75 30.91
CA GLN A 223 -16.36 13.49 32.11
C GLN A 223 -17.58 13.83 32.95
N TYR A 224 -17.46 13.62 34.25
CA TYR A 224 -18.42 14.12 35.22
C TYR A 224 -17.74 14.47 36.54
N VAL A 225 -18.34 15.42 37.25
CA VAL A 225 -18.02 15.74 38.64
C VAL A 225 -19.33 15.82 39.40
N ARG A 226 -19.47 15.01 40.44
CA ARG A 226 -20.62 15.01 41.34
C ARG A 226 -20.13 15.27 42.75
N THR A 227 -20.69 16.28 43.40
CA THR A 227 -20.34 16.63 44.78
C THR A 227 -21.59 16.77 45.64
N TYR A 228 -21.47 16.43 46.92
CA TYR A 228 -22.50 16.66 47.92
C TYR A 228 -21.89 16.80 49.32
N ILE A 229 -22.59 17.52 50.20
CA ILE A 229 -22.19 17.70 51.60
C ILE A 229 -22.87 16.62 52.44
N LYS A 230 -22.09 15.90 53.26
CA LYS A 230 -22.58 14.89 54.20
C LYS A 230 -23.21 15.53 55.45
N PRO A 231 -24.03 14.79 56.22
CA PRO A 231 -24.66 15.31 57.43
C PRO A 231 -23.70 15.81 58.52
N ASP A 232 -22.45 15.32 58.52
CA ASP A 232 -21.37 15.77 59.42
C ASP A 232 -20.65 17.05 58.93
N GLY A 233 -21.09 17.61 57.80
CA GLY A 233 -20.50 18.79 57.17
C GLY A 233 -19.34 18.48 56.21
N MET A 234 -18.92 17.22 56.06
CA MET A 234 -17.82 16.86 55.15
C MET A 234 -18.25 16.89 53.68
N LEU A 235 -17.44 17.47 52.80
CA LEU A 235 -17.64 17.43 51.34
C LEU A 235 -17.23 16.05 50.80
N HIS A 236 -18.10 15.42 50.01
CA HIS A 236 -17.79 14.22 49.26
C HIS A 236 -17.93 14.47 47.76
N GLY A 237 -17.03 13.89 46.98
CA GLY A 237 -17.03 13.98 45.53
C GLY A 237 -16.78 12.63 44.86
N ASP A 238 -17.39 12.44 43.70
CA ASP A 238 -17.16 11.34 42.76
C ASP A 238 -16.97 11.95 41.36
N PHE A 239 -15.94 11.52 40.64
CA PHE A 239 -15.56 12.15 39.38
C PHE A 239 -14.83 11.18 38.44
N GLU A 240 -15.09 11.36 37.15
CA GLU A 240 -14.31 10.80 36.06
C GLU A 240 -13.80 11.97 35.22
N LEU A 241 -12.49 12.14 35.12
CA LEU A 241 -11.84 13.27 34.48
C LEU A 241 -10.82 12.77 33.45
N ASP A 242 -10.57 13.56 32.41
CA ASP A 242 -9.43 13.28 31.53
C ASP A 242 -8.11 13.41 32.30
N PRO A 243 -7.01 12.82 31.81
CA PRO A 243 -5.73 12.79 32.51
C PRO A 243 -5.17 14.17 32.90
N VAL A 244 -5.46 15.22 32.12
CA VAL A 244 -4.98 16.58 32.40
C VAL A 244 -5.74 17.18 33.57
N ASN A 245 -7.07 17.10 33.55
CA ASN A 245 -7.91 17.61 34.64
C ASN A 245 -7.80 16.76 35.92
N GLY A 246 -7.72 15.44 35.79
CA GLY A 246 -7.58 14.51 36.91
C GLY A 246 -6.30 14.72 37.73
N ALA A 247 -5.21 15.17 37.11
CA ALA A 247 -3.95 15.43 37.80
C ALA A 247 -4.08 16.47 38.93
N SER A 248 -5.02 17.41 38.81
CA SER A 248 -5.25 18.47 39.82
C SER A 248 -6.05 18.04 41.04
N VAL A 249 -6.74 16.89 40.98
CA VAL A 249 -7.61 16.40 42.08
C VAL A 249 -6.90 15.41 43.01
N VAL A 250 -5.74 14.88 42.59
CA VAL A 250 -4.99 13.84 43.33
C VAL A 250 -3.96 14.43 44.29
N GLU A 251 -3.91 15.76 44.49
CA GLU A 251 -3.04 16.33 45.52
C GLU A 251 -3.48 15.83 46.92
N PRO A 252 -2.59 15.16 47.68
CA PRO A 252 -2.93 14.72 49.03
C PRO A 252 -3.15 15.93 49.92
N VAL A 253 -4.23 15.91 50.70
CA VAL A 253 -4.40 16.85 51.81
C VAL A 253 -3.27 16.56 52.81
N GLU A 254 -2.29 17.45 52.90
CA GLU A 254 -1.19 17.33 53.86
C GLU A 254 -1.75 17.20 55.29
N THR A 255 -1.42 16.11 55.97
CA THR A 255 -1.62 15.90 57.42
C THR A 255 -0.60 16.63 58.25
#